data_AF-A0A5J4YHK8-F1
#
_entry.id   AF-A0A5J4YHK8-F1
#
_cell.length_a   1.000
_cell.length_b   1.000
_cell.length_c   1.000
_cell.angle_alpha   90.00
_cell.angle_beta   90.00
_cell.angle_gamma   90.00
#
_symmetry.space_group_name_H-M   'P 1'
#
loop_
_entity.id
_entity.type
_entity.pdbx_description
1 polymer ?
#
loop_
_entity_poly.entity_id
_entity_poly.type
_entity_poly.pdbx_seq_one_letter_code
_entity_poly.pdbx_strand_id
1 'polypeptide(L)'
;MTYAISVSQAASEGEPLERYGEWREASACKKAGDVRAGVTPFLAAHLHGYDNFKWMLYGDDDTVFFVDNALDMLEELDHNMPYFLTDHLWFPDQFDGQPVEAHRKMHPNRSAPRCLPCGYQDPLHASNGTSSHVPRGSYKAPEGCPCTLETLCRAADNAGYWGPECEWLKASYPGMWYFEHGGAGAILSVGLFRHPKLKWAKMEKLFNVDGDAQFMAAVYQEAALLPTDPGYGFYRPQVTLFDPGWRGEQTKGPEDSEWGVVDLGNDPATIVERLQNSLSEGYCGKDCEDSLQHMLTTHIRARYLAGQVLPNSVQSGTGGFVDEQQATVHLQHKLATLFQRYIEQKGLQRG
;
A
#
# COMPACT_ATOMS: atom_id res chain seq x y z
N MET A 1 -18.04 0.27 15.18
CA MET A 1 -19.35 0.49 14.54
C MET A 1 -19.26 -0.15 13.16
N THR A 2 -19.49 -1.47 13.10
CA THR A 2 -19.31 -2.27 11.89
C THR A 2 -20.65 -2.26 11.16
N TYR A 3 -20.73 -1.60 10.00
CA TYR A 3 -21.90 -1.72 9.14
C TYR A 3 -21.90 -3.13 8.53
N ALA A 4 -22.41 -4.10 9.27
CA ALA A 4 -22.91 -5.32 8.68
C ALA A 4 -24.18 -4.93 7.92
N ILE A 5 -24.06 -4.75 6.61
CA ILE A 5 -25.22 -4.60 5.73
C ILE A 5 -26.08 -5.85 5.94
N SER A 6 -27.22 -5.69 6.62
CA SER A 6 -28.10 -6.83 6.86
C SER A 6 -28.66 -7.28 5.52
N VAL A 7 -28.52 -8.57 5.23
CA VAL A 7 -28.98 -9.29 4.04
C VAL A 7 -30.40 -8.90 3.59
N SER A 8 -31.24 -8.42 4.52
CA SER A 8 -32.60 -7.96 4.25
C SER A 8 -32.72 -6.72 3.36
N GLN A 9 -31.70 -5.85 3.27
CA GLN A 9 -31.80 -4.58 2.54
C GLN A 9 -31.41 -4.70 1.06
N ALA A 10 -30.61 -5.70 0.68
CA ALA A 10 -30.27 -6.00 -0.71
C ALA A 10 -31.31 -6.90 -1.41
N ALA A 11 -32.09 -7.66 -0.63
CA ALA A 11 -33.17 -8.51 -1.15
C ALA A 11 -34.31 -7.69 -1.81
N SER A 12 -34.43 -6.39 -1.52
CA SER A 12 -35.44 -5.53 -2.15
C SER A 12 -35.13 -5.14 -3.60
N GLU A 13 -33.93 -5.44 -4.12
CA GLU A 13 -33.53 -5.14 -5.50
C GLU A 13 -33.52 -6.37 -6.43
N GLY A 14 -33.95 -7.54 -5.95
CA GLY A 14 -34.19 -8.72 -6.79
C GLY A 14 -32.95 -9.51 -7.21
N GLU A 15 -31.75 -9.12 -6.81
CA GLU A 15 -30.53 -9.93 -6.98
C GLU A 15 -30.24 -10.71 -5.67
N PRO A 16 -30.28 -12.05 -5.67
CA PRO A 16 -29.98 -12.83 -4.47
C PRO A 16 -28.50 -12.71 -4.11
N LEU A 17 -28.20 -12.12 -2.94
CA LEU A 17 -26.86 -12.08 -2.33
C LEU A 17 -26.17 -13.47 -2.28
N GLU A 18 -26.96 -14.54 -2.23
CA GLU A 18 -26.49 -15.94 -2.29
C GLU A 18 -25.57 -16.21 -3.48
N ARG A 19 -25.77 -15.49 -4.61
CA ARG A 19 -24.99 -15.67 -5.84
C ARG A 19 -23.52 -15.25 -5.73
N TYR A 20 -23.17 -14.33 -4.82
CA TYR A 20 -21.80 -13.82 -4.67
C TYR A 20 -20.97 -14.63 -3.67
N GLY A 21 -21.61 -15.20 -2.65
CA GLY A 21 -20.98 -16.15 -1.72
C GLY A 21 -20.65 -17.49 -2.37
N GLU A 22 -21.37 -17.85 -3.43
CA GLU A 22 -21.24 -19.08 -4.21
C GLU A 22 -20.24 -18.99 -5.38
N TRP A 23 -19.39 -17.96 -5.45
CA TRP A 23 -18.19 -17.98 -6.32
C TRP A 23 -17.16 -18.96 -5.73
N ARG A 24 -17.60 -20.21 -5.59
CA ARG A 24 -16.78 -21.37 -5.34
C ARG A 24 -16.13 -21.71 -6.66
N GLU A 25 -14.81 -21.62 -6.66
CA GLU A 25 -13.98 -22.55 -7.42
C GLU A 25 -14.20 -22.47 -8.94
N ALA A 26 -14.09 -21.27 -9.52
CA ALA A 26 -13.50 -21.25 -10.87
C ALA A 26 -12.15 -21.96 -10.73
N SER A 27 -11.97 -23.09 -11.42
CA SER A 27 -10.79 -23.96 -11.31
C SER A 27 -9.46 -23.27 -11.61
N ALA A 28 -9.49 -22.02 -12.06
CA ALA A 28 -8.36 -21.17 -12.37
C ALA A 28 -7.92 -20.23 -11.23
N CYS A 29 -8.69 -20.11 -10.13
CA CYS A 29 -8.30 -19.28 -8.99
C CYS A 29 -7.35 -20.02 -8.04
N LYS A 30 -6.31 -19.35 -7.55
CA LYS A 30 -5.32 -19.99 -6.65
C LYS A 30 -5.85 -20.17 -5.24
N LYS A 31 -6.69 -19.26 -4.76
CA LYS A 31 -7.29 -19.31 -3.42
C LYS A 31 -8.81 -19.11 -3.46
N ALA A 32 -9.49 -19.76 -2.53
CA ALA A 32 -10.92 -19.59 -2.32
C ALA A 32 -11.22 -18.20 -1.76
N GLY A 33 -11.46 -17.23 -2.64
CA GLY A 33 -11.77 -15.86 -2.25
C GLY A 33 -11.09 -14.78 -3.07
N ASP A 34 -10.10 -15.14 -3.90
CA ASP A 34 -9.39 -14.20 -4.78
C ASP A 34 -10.38 -13.35 -5.57
N VAL A 35 -11.36 -14.00 -6.19
CA VAL A 35 -12.34 -13.26 -6.98
C VAL A 35 -13.23 -12.36 -6.14
N ARG A 36 -13.57 -12.80 -4.92
CA ARG A 36 -14.33 -11.95 -4.00
C ARG A 36 -13.52 -10.72 -3.68
N ALA A 37 -12.23 -10.83 -3.37
CA ALA A 37 -11.37 -9.68 -3.13
C ALA A 37 -11.37 -8.72 -4.33
N GLY A 38 -11.17 -9.21 -5.55
CA GLY A 38 -11.11 -8.36 -6.74
C GLY A 38 -12.43 -7.69 -7.14
N VAL A 39 -13.58 -8.33 -6.89
CA VAL A 39 -14.91 -7.81 -7.31
C VAL A 39 -15.60 -7.01 -6.20
N THR A 40 -15.30 -7.29 -4.93
CA THR A 40 -15.98 -6.67 -3.77
C THR A 40 -15.97 -5.14 -3.81
N PRO A 41 -14.87 -4.44 -4.14
CA PRO A 41 -14.89 -2.98 -4.21
C PRO A 41 -15.95 -2.43 -5.15
N PHE A 42 -16.08 -3.02 -6.34
CA PHE A 42 -17.06 -2.60 -7.34
C PHE A 42 -18.49 -2.91 -6.92
N LEU A 43 -18.72 -4.09 -6.33
CA LEU A 43 -20.03 -4.49 -5.83
C LEU A 43 -20.46 -3.61 -4.65
N ALA A 44 -19.56 -3.37 -3.70
CA ALA A 44 -19.81 -2.50 -2.55
C ALA A 44 -20.14 -1.08 -3.00
N ALA A 45 -19.36 -0.50 -3.93
CA ALA A 45 -19.63 0.82 -4.50
C ALA A 45 -21.00 0.88 -5.21
N HIS A 46 -21.35 -0.18 -5.95
CA HIS A 46 -22.64 -0.27 -6.64
C HIS A 46 -23.82 -0.33 -5.67
N LEU A 47 -23.78 -1.26 -4.71
CA LEU A 47 -24.87 -1.48 -3.74
C LEU A 47 -25.02 -0.32 -2.74
N HIS A 48 -23.92 0.29 -2.34
CA HIS A 48 -23.96 1.46 -1.46
C HIS A 48 -24.43 2.72 -2.19
N GLY A 49 -24.29 2.76 -3.52
CA GLY A 49 -24.60 3.90 -4.36
C GLY A 49 -23.43 4.90 -4.44
N TYR A 50 -23.08 5.30 -5.67
CA TYR A 50 -21.92 6.15 -5.94
C TYR A 50 -22.02 7.58 -5.38
N ASP A 51 -23.17 8.01 -4.87
CA ASP A 51 -23.31 9.36 -4.29
C ASP A 51 -23.14 9.37 -2.76
N ASN A 52 -23.01 8.19 -2.14
CA ASN A 52 -23.02 8.02 -0.69
C ASN A 52 -21.63 7.90 -0.05
N PHE A 53 -20.56 8.08 -0.83
CA PHE A 53 -19.18 8.07 -0.36
C PHE A 53 -18.26 8.85 -1.29
N LYS A 54 -17.09 9.26 -0.78
CA LYS A 54 -16.03 9.91 -1.57
C LYS A 54 -14.85 8.98 -1.82
N TRP A 55 -14.50 8.20 -0.80
CA TRP A 55 -13.31 7.36 -0.75
C TRP A 55 -13.66 6.00 -0.15
N MET A 56 -13.00 4.96 -0.62
CA MET A 56 -13.09 3.59 -0.11
C MET A 56 -11.70 3.13 0.29
N LEU A 57 -11.56 2.64 1.53
CA LEU A 57 -10.36 1.94 1.99
C LEU A 57 -10.50 0.48 1.60
N TYR A 58 -9.57 -0.04 0.78
CA TYR A 58 -9.55 -1.42 0.31
C TYR A 58 -8.29 -2.11 0.82
N GLY A 59 -8.41 -3.27 1.47
CA GLY A 59 -7.27 -4.03 1.97
C GLY A 59 -7.68 -5.35 2.61
N ASP A 60 -6.69 -6.21 2.86
CA ASP A 60 -6.83 -7.51 3.52
C ASP A 60 -7.04 -7.40 5.05
N ASP A 61 -7.22 -8.54 5.72
CA ASP A 61 -7.38 -8.65 7.17
C ASP A 61 -6.10 -8.32 7.97
N ASP A 62 -4.96 -8.21 7.30
CA ASP A 62 -3.67 -7.78 7.84
C ASP A 62 -3.26 -6.37 7.40
N THR A 63 -4.14 -5.64 6.71
CA THR A 63 -3.92 -4.23 6.33
C THR A 63 -4.19 -3.30 7.50
N VAL A 64 -3.32 -2.30 7.69
CA VAL A 64 -3.53 -1.20 8.65
C VAL A 64 -3.54 0.12 7.92
N PHE A 65 -4.60 0.91 8.14
CA PHE A 65 -4.72 2.27 7.61
C PHE A 65 -4.39 3.29 8.69
N PHE A 66 -3.47 4.19 8.38
CA PHE A 66 -3.22 5.40 9.17
C PHE A 66 -4.31 6.43 8.82
N VAL A 67 -5.47 6.35 9.48
CA VAL A 67 -6.69 7.06 9.02
C VAL A 67 -6.53 8.58 9.02
N ASP A 68 -6.00 9.19 10.07
CA ASP A 68 -5.83 10.66 10.12
C ASP A 68 -4.92 11.15 8.99
N ASN A 69 -3.86 10.38 8.77
CA ASN A 69 -2.90 10.55 7.69
C ASN A 69 -3.58 10.45 6.33
N ALA A 70 -4.35 9.38 6.09
CA ALA A 70 -5.14 9.22 4.88
C ALA A 70 -6.14 10.39 4.71
N LEU A 71 -6.76 10.89 5.77
CA LEU A 71 -7.71 12.00 5.68
C LEU A 71 -7.01 13.30 5.28
N ASP A 72 -5.88 13.64 5.90
CA ASP A 72 -5.07 14.81 5.52
C ASP A 72 -4.68 14.74 4.04
N MET A 73 -4.36 13.54 3.56
CA MET A 73 -4.06 13.31 2.16
C MET A 73 -5.21 13.54 1.21
N LEU A 74 -6.35 12.98 1.56
CA LEU A 74 -7.52 12.99 0.70
C LEU A 74 -8.24 14.34 0.73
N GLU A 75 -7.93 15.22 1.68
CA GLU A 75 -8.51 16.57 1.79
C GLU A 75 -8.24 17.42 0.55
N GLU A 76 -7.02 17.34 0.00
CA GLU A 76 -6.59 18.14 -1.15
C GLU A 76 -6.93 17.50 -2.51
N LEU A 77 -7.33 16.22 -2.52
CA LEU A 77 -7.57 15.47 -3.74
C LEU A 77 -9.04 15.53 -4.19
N ASP A 78 -9.26 15.77 -5.48
CA ASP A 78 -10.60 15.66 -6.07
C ASP A 78 -11.04 14.19 -6.17
N HIS A 79 -11.90 13.75 -5.25
CA HIS A 79 -12.51 12.43 -5.23
C HIS A 79 -13.30 12.05 -6.50
N ASN A 80 -13.61 12.99 -7.39
CA ASN A 80 -14.25 12.70 -8.68
C ASN A 80 -13.26 12.29 -9.77
N MET A 81 -11.96 12.50 -9.56
CA MET A 81 -10.92 11.93 -10.40
C MET A 81 -10.82 10.42 -10.14
N PRO A 82 -10.50 9.59 -11.15
CA PRO A 82 -10.49 8.14 -11.01
C PRO A 82 -9.20 7.63 -10.38
N TYR A 83 -8.92 8.08 -9.17
CA TYR A 83 -7.76 7.66 -8.40
C TYR A 83 -7.90 6.24 -7.87
N PHE A 84 -6.79 5.54 -8.00
CA PHE A 84 -6.43 4.32 -7.31
C PHE A 84 -5.11 4.60 -6.60
N LEU A 85 -5.17 4.93 -5.31
CA LEU A 85 -4.03 5.37 -4.52
C LEU A 85 -3.37 4.19 -3.81
N THR A 86 -2.12 3.88 -4.16
CA THR A 86 -1.27 2.90 -3.46
C THR A 86 0.21 3.18 -3.69
N ASP A 87 1.03 3.05 -2.65
CA ASP A 87 2.49 3.12 -2.72
C ASP A 87 3.14 1.72 -2.73
N HIS A 88 2.32 0.66 -2.72
CA HIS A 88 2.76 -0.70 -2.46
C HIS A 88 2.51 -1.63 -3.63
N LEU A 89 3.21 -1.35 -4.74
CA LEU A 89 3.10 -2.10 -5.98
C LEU A 89 4.13 -3.24 -6.02
N TRP A 90 3.66 -4.43 -6.38
CA TRP A 90 4.51 -5.49 -6.92
C TRP A 90 5.03 -5.07 -8.27
N PHE A 91 6.33 -5.23 -8.49
CA PHE A 91 6.95 -4.94 -9.76
C PHE A 91 8.32 -5.66 -9.89
N PRO A 92 8.80 -5.99 -11.10
CA PRO A 92 10.13 -6.58 -11.31
C PRO A 92 11.27 -5.68 -10.80
N ASP A 93 12.29 -6.28 -10.19
CA ASP A 93 13.45 -5.56 -9.65
C ASP A 93 14.43 -5.07 -10.73
N GLN A 94 14.49 -5.72 -11.88
CA GLN A 94 15.38 -5.37 -12.99
C GLN A 94 14.70 -5.42 -14.36
N PHE A 95 15.25 -4.65 -15.31
CA PHE A 95 14.87 -4.62 -16.73
C PHE A 95 16.11 -4.80 -17.60
N ASP A 96 16.56 -6.04 -17.74
CA ASP A 96 17.74 -6.41 -18.54
C ASP A 96 17.37 -7.01 -19.91
N GLY A 97 16.10 -6.96 -20.29
CA GLY A 97 15.56 -7.55 -21.52
C GLY A 97 15.22 -9.04 -21.42
N GLN A 98 15.39 -9.68 -20.27
CA GLN A 98 14.89 -11.04 -20.02
C GLN A 98 13.36 -11.06 -19.84
N PRO A 99 12.69 -12.22 -20.06
CA PRO A 99 11.27 -12.38 -19.81
C PRO A 99 10.87 -12.01 -18.38
N VAL A 100 9.67 -11.45 -18.21
CA VAL A 100 9.17 -10.93 -16.91
C VAL A 100 9.17 -12.02 -15.83
N GLU A 101 8.98 -13.26 -16.23
CA GLU A 101 8.96 -14.44 -15.37
C GLU A 101 10.34 -14.80 -14.81
N ALA A 102 11.42 -14.35 -15.45
CA ALA A 102 12.79 -14.56 -14.98
C ALA A 102 13.23 -13.53 -13.93
N HIS A 103 12.49 -12.42 -13.81
CA HIS A 103 12.81 -11.35 -12.86
C HIS A 103 12.27 -11.64 -11.47
N ARG A 104 13.03 -11.21 -10.47
CA ARG A 104 12.54 -11.26 -9.09
C ARG A 104 11.50 -10.16 -8.93
N LYS A 105 10.30 -10.57 -8.53
CA LYS A 105 9.24 -9.61 -8.16
C LYS A 105 9.54 -9.10 -6.76
N MET A 106 9.45 -7.80 -6.58
CA MET A 106 9.60 -7.16 -5.28
C MET A 106 8.43 -6.22 -5.01
N HIS A 107 8.16 -6.00 -3.72
CA HIS A 107 7.18 -5.03 -3.23
C HIS A 107 7.63 -4.57 -1.83
N PRO A 108 7.47 -3.29 -1.46
CA PRO A 108 7.09 -2.20 -2.36
C PRO A 108 8.23 -1.94 -3.34
N ASN A 109 7.92 -1.82 -4.62
CA ASN A 109 8.94 -1.54 -5.62
C ASN A 109 8.92 -0.06 -5.98
N ARG A 110 9.97 0.66 -5.57
CA ARG A 110 10.13 2.09 -5.85
C ARG A 110 10.24 2.43 -7.33
N SER A 111 10.63 1.48 -8.15
CA SER A 111 10.75 1.61 -9.60
C SER A 111 9.43 1.27 -10.32
N ALA A 112 8.38 0.91 -9.58
CA ALA A 112 7.08 0.65 -10.15
C ALA A 112 6.50 1.93 -10.80
N PRO A 113 6.03 1.85 -12.05
CA PRO A 113 5.32 2.95 -12.71
C PRO A 113 4.12 3.37 -11.89
N ARG A 114 3.86 4.67 -11.87
CA ARG A 114 2.70 5.29 -11.22
C ARG A 114 2.65 6.76 -11.59
N CYS A 115 1.51 7.40 -11.42
CA CYS A 115 1.41 8.85 -11.54
C CYS A 115 1.26 9.50 -10.17
N LEU A 116 1.65 10.76 -10.07
CA LEU A 116 1.21 11.63 -8.98
C LEU A 116 -0.27 12.00 -9.17
N PRO A 117 -1.04 12.22 -8.09
CA PRO A 117 -2.39 12.76 -8.17
C PRO A 117 -2.44 14.11 -8.90
N CYS A 118 -3.62 14.48 -9.38
CA CYS A 118 -3.79 15.72 -10.12
C CYS A 118 -3.58 16.96 -9.25
N GLY A 119 -2.83 17.93 -9.76
CA GLY A 119 -2.45 19.14 -9.04
C GLY A 119 -1.53 18.89 -7.84
N TYR A 120 -1.10 17.64 -7.61
CA TYR A 120 -0.30 17.29 -6.46
C TYR A 120 1.18 17.55 -6.74
N GLN A 121 1.80 18.30 -5.83
CA GLN A 121 3.24 18.50 -5.79
C GLN A 121 3.79 17.60 -4.71
N ASP A 122 4.55 16.57 -5.09
CA ASP A 122 5.24 15.76 -4.10
C ASP A 122 6.22 16.68 -3.34
N PRO A 123 6.03 16.90 -2.02
CA PRO A 123 6.85 17.83 -1.24
C PRO A 123 8.31 17.38 -1.16
N LEU A 124 8.61 16.11 -1.45
CA LEU A 124 9.97 15.63 -1.58
C LEU A 124 10.53 15.85 -2.98
N HIS A 125 9.71 15.96 -4.01
CA HIS A 125 10.17 16.37 -5.35
C HIS A 125 10.40 17.88 -5.38
N ALA A 126 11.67 18.29 -5.24
CA ALA A 126 12.06 19.66 -5.51
C ALA A 126 11.64 20.07 -6.94
N SER A 127 11.22 21.32 -7.11
CA SER A 127 10.73 21.90 -8.38
C SER A 127 11.72 21.86 -9.55
N ASN A 128 13.00 21.57 -9.26
CA ASN A 128 14.07 21.38 -10.23
C ASN A 128 14.33 19.91 -10.59
N GLY A 129 13.50 18.97 -10.10
CA GLY A 129 13.63 17.53 -10.33
C GLY A 129 14.79 16.87 -9.57
N THR A 130 15.55 17.61 -8.75
CA THR A 130 16.59 17.05 -7.89
C THR A 130 16.06 16.90 -6.47
N SER A 131 15.25 15.87 -6.24
CA SER A 131 14.95 15.49 -4.86
C SER A 131 16.17 14.83 -4.23
N SER A 132 16.69 15.39 -3.14
CA SER A 132 17.64 14.70 -2.27
C SER A 132 17.00 13.56 -1.45
N HIS A 133 15.67 13.49 -1.44
CA HIS A 133 14.90 12.59 -0.58
C HIS A 133 14.25 11.42 -1.32
N VAL A 134 14.10 11.51 -2.65
CA VAL A 134 13.67 10.39 -3.48
C VAL A 134 14.88 9.47 -3.67
N PRO A 135 14.81 8.21 -3.22
CA PRO A 135 15.92 7.28 -3.39
C PRO A 135 16.32 7.14 -4.86
N ARG A 136 17.62 7.04 -5.12
CA ARG A 136 18.15 6.81 -6.48
C ARG A 136 17.47 5.57 -7.08
N GLY A 137 17.13 5.64 -8.36
CA GLY A 137 16.47 4.54 -9.07
C GLY A 137 14.95 4.45 -8.84
N SER A 138 14.36 5.29 -7.99
CA SER A 138 12.90 5.40 -7.90
C SER A 138 12.32 5.89 -9.24
N TYR A 139 11.13 5.37 -9.57
CA TYR A 139 10.37 5.82 -10.72
C TYR A 139 9.98 7.29 -10.54
N LYS A 140 10.26 8.10 -11.55
CA LYS A 140 9.88 9.51 -11.56
C LYS A 140 8.43 9.62 -12.02
N ALA A 141 7.51 9.56 -11.07
CA ALA A 141 6.09 9.63 -11.33
C ALA A 141 5.72 10.99 -11.97
N PRO A 142 5.17 11.02 -13.20
CA PRO A 142 4.59 12.24 -13.75
C PRO A 142 3.24 12.52 -13.08
N GLU A 143 2.78 13.76 -13.15
CA GLU A 143 1.39 14.08 -12.83
C GLU A 143 0.43 13.38 -13.81
N GLY A 144 -0.62 12.74 -13.29
CA GLY A 144 -1.58 11.99 -14.10
C GLY A 144 -3.03 12.37 -13.80
N CYS A 145 -3.61 13.20 -14.66
CA CYS A 145 -5.00 13.66 -14.56
C CYS A 145 -5.89 13.17 -15.73
N PRO A 146 -6.30 11.90 -15.81
CA PRO A 146 -6.06 10.79 -14.89
C PRO A 146 -4.74 10.06 -15.17
N CYS A 147 -4.36 9.16 -14.25
CA CYS A 147 -3.23 8.27 -14.47
C CYS A 147 -3.60 7.19 -15.50
N THR A 148 -3.10 7.35 -16.72
CA THR A 148 -3.31 6.41 -17.81
C THR A 148 -1.98 5.92 -18.36
N LEU A 149 -2.04 4.83 -19.13
CA LEU A 149 -0.88 4.37 -19.89
C LEU A 149 -0.29 5.48 -20.77
N GLU A 150 -1.14 6.22 -21.49
CA GLU A 150 -0.73 7.32 -22.37
C GLU A 150 0.01 8.42 -21.60
N THR A 151 -0.46 8.76 -20.39
CA THR A 151 0.19 9.72 -19.49
C THR A 151 1.60 9.26 -19.13
N LEU A 152 1.75 8.02 -18.65
CA LEU A 152 3.06 7.49 -18.24
C LEU A 152 4.05 7.43 -19.41
N CYS A 153 3.55 7.10 -20.61
CA CYS A 153 4.36 6.96 -21.81
C CYS A 153 4.88 8.27 -22.39
N ARG A 154 4.15 9.38 -22.16
CA ARG A 154 4.53 10.70 -22.65
C ARG A 154 5.46 11.45 -21.72
N ALA A 155 5.62 10.99 -20.49
CA ALA A 155 6.50 11.66 -19.54
C ALA A 155 7.96 11.58 -20.01
N ALA A 156 8.60 12.76 -20.07
CA ALA A 156 9.91 12.95 -20.70
C ALA A 156 11.02 12.06 -20.10
N ASP A 157 10.92 11.78 -18.79
CA ASP A 157 11.91 11.01 -18.05
C ASP A 157 11.71 9.48 -18.16
N ASN A 158 10.69 9.02 -18.89
CA ASN A 158 10.37 7.61 -19.08
C ASN A 158 10.77 7.05 -20.45
N ALA A 159 11.38 7.87 -21.31
CA ALA A 159 11.79 7.46 -22.65
C ALA A 159 12.83 6.32 -22.56
N GLY A 160 12.40 5.10 -22.89
CA GLY A 160 13.23 3.90 -22.87
C GLY A 160 13.00 2.95 -21.70
N TYR A 161 12.33 3.37 -20.62
CA TYR A 161 12.01 2.49 -19.49
C TYR A 161 11.08 1.34 -19.92
N TRP A 162 10.19 1.61 -20.88
CA TRP A 162 9.16 0.68 -21.37
C TRP A 162 9.37 0.21 -22.81
N GLY A 163 10.57 0.46 -23.36
CA GLY A 163 10.82 0.39 -24.79
C GLY A 163 10.21 1.57 -25.58
N PRO A 164 10.33 1.55 -26.92
CA PRO A 164 9.65 2.51 -27.78
C PRO A 164 8.13 2.42 -27.56
N GLU A 165 7.44 3.55 -27.45
CA GLU A 165 5.97 3.61 -27.34
C GLU A 165 5.30 2.80 -26.19
N CYS A 166 6.05 2.49 -25.13
CA CYS A 166 5.60 1.62 -24.04
C CYS A 166 5.05 0.27 -24.47
N GLU A 167 5.64 -0.32 -25.52
CA GLU A 167 5.27 -1.66 -25.98
C GLU A 167 5.23 -2.67 -24.84
N TRP A 168 6.11 -2.54 -23.84
CA TRP A 168 6.18 -3.49 -22.75
C TRP A 168 4.99 -3.42 -21.78
N LEU A 169 4.52 -2.23 -21.40
CA LEU A 169 3.28 -2.08 -20.60
C LEU A 169 2.04 -2.61 -21.36
N LYS A 170 2.05 -2.53 -22.69
CA LYS A 170 0.97 -3.08 -23.54
C LYS A 170 1.04 -4.61 -23.64
N ALA A 171 2.25 -5.16 -23.76
CA ALA A 171 2.49 -6.59 -23.92
C ALA A 171 2.29 -7.37 -22.61
N SER A 172 2.61 -6.73 -21.50
CA SER A 172 2.69 -7.37 -20.21
C SER A 172 1.37 -7.08 -19.46
N TYR A 173 0.64 -8.13 -19.08
CA TYR A 173 -0.64 -8.01 -18.39
C TYR A 173 -0.39 -7.64 -16.91
N PRO A 174 -0.89 -6.50 -16.39
CA PRO A 174 -0.57 -6.03 -15.04
C PRO A 174 -0.75 -7.10 -13.96
N GLY A 175 -1.88 -7.82 -13.98
CA GLY A 175 -2.23 -8.81 -12.94
C GLY A 175 -1.23 -9.94 -12.70
N MET A 176 -0.15 -10.09 -13.49
CA MET A 176 0.86 -11.10 -13.23
C MET A 176 2.13 -10.58 -12.54
N TRP A 177 2.44 -9.30 -12.63
CA TRP A 177 3.73 -8.75 -12.17
C TRP A 177 3.67 -7.27 -11.79
N TYR A 178 2.53 -6.61 -12.00
CA TYR A 178 2.24 -5.22 -11.65
C TYR A 178 0.84 -5.12 -11.07
N PHE A 179 0.75 -5.26 -9.74
CA PHE A 179 -0.50 -5.23 -8.97
C PHE A 179 -0.24 -4.67 -7.56
N GLU A 180 -1.28 -4.14 -6.93
CA GLU A 180 -1.21 -3.73 -5.52
C GLU A 180 -0.97 -4.95 -4.63
N HIS A 181 -0.25 -4.77 -3.53
CA HIS A 181 -0.20 -5.80 -2.50
C HIS A 181 -1.49 -5.73 -1.65
N GLY A 182 -2.35 -6.76 -1.67
CA GLY A 182 -3.60 -6.78 -0.87
C GLY A 182 -3.39 -6.51 0.61
N GLY A 183 -2.33 -7.09 1.19
CA GLY A 183 -1.93 -6.87 2.58
C GLY A 183 -1.37 -5.48 2.88
N ALA A 184 -1.12 -4.66 1.85
CA ALA A 184 -0.81 -3.25 2.01
C ALA A 184 -2.07 -2.39 1.84
N GLY A 185 -2.95 -2.76 0.91
CA GLY A 185 -4.18 -2.05 0.62
C GLY A 185 -4.01 -0.85 -0.31
N ALA A 186 -5.13 -0.17 -0.52
CA ALA A 186 -5.29 0.97 -1.40
C ALA A 186 -6.44 1.89 -0.95
N ILE A 187 -6.43 3.12 -1.44
CA ILE A 187 -7.55 4.05 -1.32
C ILE A 187 -8.14 4.31 -2.72
N LEU A 188 -9.43 4.04 -2.86
CA LEU A 188 -10.15 4.12 -4.12
C LEU A 188 -11.10 5.30 -4.10
N SER A 189 -10.99 6.18 -5.09
CA SER A 189 -11.91 7.32 -5.27
C SER A 189 -13.28 6.87 -5.79
N VAL A 190 -14.31 7.65 -5.50
CA VAL A 190 -15.62 7.45 -6.14
C VAL A 190 -15.59 7.73 -7.64
N GLY A 191 -14.70 8.61 -8.10
CA GLY A 191 -14.42 8.86 -9.51
C GLY A 191 -13.99 7.58 -10.26
N LEU A 192 -13.24 6.69 -9.60
CA LEU A 192 -12.83 5.41 -10.17
C LEU A 192 -14.07 4.55 -10.45
N PHE A 193 -14.96 4.40 -9.48
CA PHE A 193 -16.16 3.58 -9.63
C PHE A 193 -17.20 4.18 -10.60
N ARG A 194 -17.22 5.50 -10.77
CA ARG A 194 -18.06 6.19 -11.75
C ARG A 194 -17.49 6.13 -13.17
N HIS A 195 -16.27 5.64 -13.35
CA HIS A 195 -15.65 5.58 -14.68
C HIS A 195 -16.51 4.72 -15.62
N PRO A 196 -16.94 5.24 -16.79
CA PRO A 196 -18.01 4.64 -17.59
C PRO A 196 -17.68 3.23 -18.13
N LYS A 197 -16.38 2.88 -18.14
CA LYS A 197 -15.90 1.58 -18.58
C LYS A 197 -15.84 0.54 -17.46
N LEU A 198 -15.72 0.97 -16.19
CA LEU A 198 -15.63 0.09 -15.02
C LEU A 198 -17.04 -0.29 -14.55
N LYS A 199 -17.52 -1.43 -15.02
CA LYS A 199 -18.79 -2.01 -14.57
C LYS A 199 -18.51 -3.30 -13.82
N TRP A 200 -19.09 -3.47 -12.63
CA TRP A 200 -18.88 -4.67 -11.81
C TRP A 200 -19.13 -5.97 -12.61
N ALA A 201 -20.17 -5.98 -13.45
CA ALA A 201 -20.55 -7.13 -14.28
C ALA A 201 -19.50 -7.53 -15.34
N LYS A 202 -18.51 -6.68 -15.62
CA LYS A 202 -17.39 -7.03 -16.51
C LYS A 202 -16.22 -7.66 -15.78
N MET A 203 -16.13 -7.45 -14.46
CA MET A 203 -15.00 -7.92 -13.64
C MET A 203 -15.06 -9.43 -13.41
N GLU A 204 -16.23 -10.02 -13.64
CA GLU A 204 -16.48 -11.46 -13.63
C GLU A 204 -15.82 -12.23 -14.79
N LYS A 205 -14.92 -11.66 -15.59
CA LYS A 205 -14.35 -12.37 -16.77
C LYS A 205 -12.85 -12.65 -16.66
N LEU A 206 -12.22 -12.24 -15.57
CA LEU A 206 -10.76 -12.21 -15.42
C LEU A 206 -10.28 -13.23 -14.36
N PHE A 207 -10.37 -14.52 -14.66
CA PHE A 207 -10.33 -15.59 -13.62
C PHE A 207 -9.00 -16.32 -13.39
N ASN A 208 -7.85 -15.80 -13.80
CA ASN A 208 -6.60 -16.57 -13.74
C ASN A 208 -5.45 -15.89 -12.99
N VAL A 209 -5.77 -14.98 -12.06
CA VAL A 209 -4.79 -14.24 -11.25
C VAL A 209 -5.26 -14.17 -9.80
N ASP A 210 -4.35 -13.79 -8.89
CA ASP A 210 -4.69 -13.55 -7.47
C ASP A 210 -5.70 -12.40 -7.34
N GLY A 211 -6.38 -12.27 -6.19
CA GLY A 211 -7.54 -11.35 -6.07
C GLY A 211 -7.25 -9.88 -6.36
N ASP A 212 -6.21 -9.32 -5.74
CA ASP A 212 -5.79 -7.92 -5.96
C ASP A 212 -5.26 -7.71 -7.40
N ALA A 213 -4.59 -8.72 -7.93
CA ALA A 213 -4.18 -8.74 -9.32
C ALA A 213 -5.38 -8.73 -10.27
N GLN A 214 -6.50 -9.37 -9.90
CA GLN A 214 -7.74 -9.31 -10.67
C GLN A 214 -8.34 -7.92 -10.64
N PHE A 215 -8.37 -7.24 -9.48
CA PHE A 215 -8.81 -5.86 -9.37
C PHE A 215 -7.99 -4.94 -10.28
N MET A 216 -6.66 -4.98 -10.15
CA MET A 216 -5.73 -4.20 -10.97
C MET A 216 -5.90 -4.48 -12.47
N ALA A 217 -5.98 -5.76 -12.85
CA ALA A 217 -6.20 -6.15 -14.24
C ALA A 217 -7.54 -5.60 -14.76
N ALA A 218 -8.60 -5.69 -13.98
CA ALA A 218 -9.91 -5.12 -14.30
C ALA A 218 -9.83 -3.61 -14.55
N VAL A 219 -9.25 -2.86 -13.61
CA VAL A 219 -9.09 -1.41 -13.71
C VAL A 219 -8.30 -1.03 -14.97
N TYR A 220 -7.19 -1.71 -15.21
CA TYR A 220 -6.34 -1.45 -16.37
C TYR A 220 -7.02 -1.81 -17.69
N GLN A 221 -7.58 -3.01 -17.82
CA GLN A 221 -8.10 -3.46 -19.11
C GLN A 221 -9.36 -2.75 -19.53
N GLU A 222 -10.25 -2.48 -18.58
CA GLU A 222 -11.51 -1.85 -18.88
C GLU A 222 -11.36 -0.34 -19.01
N ALA A 223 -10.54 0.30 -18.16
CA ALA A 223 -10.44 1.76 -18.13
C ALA A 223 -9.12 2.34 -18.64
N ALA A 224 -8.09 1.54 -18.88
CA ALA A 224 -6.71 1.99 -19.14
C ALA A 224 -6.16 2.91 -18.04
N LEU A 225 -6.64 2.71 -16.81
CA LEU A 225 -6.21 3.42 -15.62
C LEU A 225 -5.08 2.65 -14.93
N LEU A 226 -4.17 3.39 -14.32
CA LEU A 226 -3.02 2.87 -13.59
C LEU A 226 -3.00 3.43 -12.16
N PRO A 227 -2.30 2.75 -11.23
CA PRO A 227 -2.04 3.27 -9.90
C PRO A 227 -1.54 4.71 -9.89
N THR A 228 -2.14 5.48 -9.00
CA THR A 228 -1.67 6.78 -8.57
C THR A 228 -0.96 6.59 -7.24
N ASP A 229 0.17 7.25 -7.05
CA ASP A 229 0.89 7.25 -5.79
C ASP A 229 1.19 8.71 -5.45
N PRO A 230 0.71 9.23 -4.31
CA PRO A 230 1.09 10.54 -3.80
C PRO A 230 2.57 10.63 -3.41
N GLY A 231 3.35 9.57 -3.65
CA GLY A 231 4.79 9.54 -3.50
C GLY A 231 5.22 9.31 -2.05
N TYR A 232 6.53 9.21 -1.86
CA TYR A 232 7.17 9.06 -0.54
C TYR A 232 6.90 10.25 0.38
N GLY A 233 6.49 11.38 -0.19
CA GLY A 233 6.39 12.66 0.50
C GLY A 233 5.14 12.88 1.30
N PHE A 234 4.10 12.04 1.16
CA PHE A 234 2.85 12.34 1.82
C PHE A 234 2.93 12.21 3.35
N TYR A 235 3.72 11.26 3.87
CA TYR A 235 3.88 11.08 5.32
C TYR A 235 5.27 11.44 5.78
N ARG A 236 6.29 10.72 5.28
CA ARG A 236 7.74 10.97 5.39
C ARG A 236 8.46 9.85 4.61
N PRO A 237 9.74 10.01 4.19
CA PRO A 237 10.52 8.93 3.57
C PRO A 237 10.57 7.62 4.39
N GLN A 238 10.33 7.72 5.70
CA GLN A 238 10.39 6.63 6.67
C GLN A 238 9.06 5.99 7.07
N VAL A 239 7.93 6.49 6.57
CA VAL A 239 6.59 5.92 6.83
C VAL A 239 5.87 5.84 5.50
N THR A 240 5.67 4.62 5.00
CA THR A 240 4.83 4.40 3.82
C THR A 240 3.36 4.48 4.24
N LEU A 241 2.49 4.93 3.33
CA LEU A 241 1.04 4.99 3.53
C LEU A 241 0.49 3.60 3.88
N PHE A 242 1.13 2.58 3.30
CA PHE A 242 0.86 1.18 3.55
C PHE A 242 2.16 0.47 3.94
N ASP A 243 2.28 0.05 5.20
CA ASP A 243 3.50 -0.58 5.73
C ASP A 243 3.35 -2.12 5.72
N PRO A 244 4.19 -2.86 4.96
CA PRO A 244 4.18 -4.32 5.00
C PRO A 244 4.80 -4.89 6.29
N GLY A 245 5.34 -4.04 7.16
CA GLY A 245 6.18 -4.45 8.28
C GLY A 245 7.52 -5.00 7.83
N TRP A 246 8.42 -5.12 8.80
CA TRP A 246 9.78 -5.65 8.64
C TRP A 246 9.76 -7.19 8.46
N ARG A 247 10.39 -7.73 7.41
CA ARG A 247 10.65 -9.16 7.20
C ARG A 247 12.06 -9.40 6.64
N GLY A 248 13.05 -9.42 7.54
CA GLY A 248 14.43 -9.83 7.25
C GLY A 248 15.11 -9.04 6.11
N GLU A 249 15.96 -9.72 5.33
CA GLU A 249 16.67 -9.10 4.19
C GLU A 249 15.77 -8.78 2.98
N GLN A 250 14.47 -9.06 3.04
CA GLN A 250 13.53 -8.77 1.95
C GLN A 250 12.92 -7.38 2.07
N THR A 251 12.90 -6.80 3.27
CA THR A 251 12.61 -5.38 3.48
C THR A 251 13.83 -4.49 3.32
N LYS A 252 15.01 -5.12 3.30
CA LYS A 252 16.18 -4.50 2.69
C LYS A 252 15.94 -4.44 1.19
N GLY A 253 15.84 -3.23 0.64
CA GLY A 253 15.93 -3.09 -0.81
C GLY A 253 17.23 -3.75 -1.28
N PRO A 254 17.33 -4.22 -2.53
CA PRO A 254 18.58 -4.75 -3.10
C PRO A 254 19.78 -3.78 -2.99
N GLU A 255 19.58 -2.55 -2.52
CA GLU A 255 20.60 -1.53 -2.35
C GLU A 255 21.05 -1.27 -0.91
N ASP A 256 20.43 -1.91 0.10
CA ASP A 256 20.80 -1.74 1.52
C ASP A 256 22.14 -2.42 1.86
N SER A 257 22.60 -3.34 1.03
CA SER A 257 23.90 -4.02 1.20
C SER A 257 25.04 -3.40 0.39
N GLU A 258 24.76 -2.75 -0.75
CA GLU A 258 25.80 -2.22 -1.66
C GLU A 258 25.89 -0.68 -1.72
N TRP A 259 24.81 0.07 -1.42
CA TRP A 259 24.76 1.51 -1.72
C TRP A 259 24.51 2.42 -0.52
N GLY A 260 24.50 1.86 0.70
CA GLY A 260 24.47 2.63 1.94
C GLY A 260 23.15 3.35 2.21
N VAL A 261 22.07 2.96 1.52
CA VAL A 261 20.71 3.35 1.92
C VAL A 261 20.33 2.46 3.08
N VAL A 262 20.66 2.92 4.30
CA VAL A 262 20.13 2.33 5.53
C VAL A 262 18.61 2.37 5.42
N ASP A 263 17.90 1.27 5.65
CA ASP A 263 16.44 1.22 5.82
C ASP A 263 16.02 2.41 6.70
N LEU A 264 15.59 3.50 6.05
CA LEU A 264 15.43 4.80 6.71
C LEU A 264 14.19 4.81 7.61
N GLY A 265 13.44 3.69 7.72
CA GLY A 265 12.09 3.75 8.25
C GLY A 265 11.55 2.53 8.95
N ASN A 266 11.79 1.33 8.44
CA ASN A 266 10.98 0.18 8.83
C ASN A 266 11.69 -0.74 9.83
N ASP A 267 12.96 -0.47 10.14
CA ASP A 267 13.69 -1.15 11.21
C ASP A 267 13.01 -0.90 12.58
N PRO A 268 12.55 -1.95 13.27
CA PRO A 268 11.98 -1.89 14.61
C PRO A 268 12.79 -1.07 15.63
N ALA A 269 14.12 -1.19 15.61
CA ALA A 269 14.98 -0.47 16.54
C ALA A 269 15.00 1.03 16.24
N THR A 270 15.12 1.39 14.96
CA THR A 270 15.06 2.78 14.48
C THR A 270 13.70 3.43 14.76
N ILE A 271 12.58 2.72 14.58
CA ILE A 271 11.23 3.21 14.93
C ILE A 271 11.16 3.52 16.43
N VAL A 272 11.64 2.60 17.27
CA VAL A 272 11.67 2.77 18.72
C VAL A 272 12.56 3.95 19.14
N GLU A 273 13.73 4.10 18.53
CA GLU A 273 14.66 5.21 18.80
C GLU A 273 14.02 6.55 18.44
N ARG A 274 13.41 6.68 17.26
CA ARG A 274 12.71 7.90 16.85
C ARG A 274 11.58 8.26 17.81
N LEU A 275 10.75 7.28 18.17
CA LEU A 275 9.67 7.52 19.12
C LEU A 275 10.20 7.92 20.50
N GLN A 276 11.27 7.28 20.97
CA GLN A 276 11.93 7.65 22.23
C GLN A 276 12.47 9.08 22.20
N ASN A 277 13.14 9.46 21.11
CA ASN A 277 13.66 10.81 20.93
C ASN A 277 12.52 11.84 20.95
N SER A 278 11.48 11.65 20.14
CA SER A 278 10.28 12.52 20.10
C SER A 278 9.60 12.66 21.46
N LEU A 279 9.46 11.57 22.21
CA LEU A 279 8.90 11.60 23.56
C LEU A 279 9.86 12.30 24.54
N SER A 280 11.18 12.09 24.45
CA SER A 280 12.15 12.65 25.40
C SER A 280 12.33 14.16 25.28
N GLU A 281 12.15 14.71 24.08
CA GLU A 281 12.27 16.15 23.83
C GLU A 281 11.02 16.95 24.26
N GLY A 282 9.96 16.26 24.72
CA GLY A 282 8.74 16.87 25.22
C GLY A 282 7.80 17.42 24.12
N TYR A 283 8.10 17.15 22.86
CA TYR A 283 7.31 17.58 21.70
C TYR A 283 6.69 16.36 21.00
N CYS A 284 5.67 15.75 21.60
CA CYS A 284 4.91 14.71 20.91
C CYS A 284 3.85 15.35 19.98
N GLY A 285 4.34 15.87 18.85
CA GLY A 285 3.54 16.34 17.70
C GLY A 285 3.21 15.22 16.71
N LYS A 286 2.94 15.56 15.44
CA LYS A 286 2.57 14.60 14.39
C LYS A 286 3.62 13.49 14.18
N ASP A 287 4.90 13.84 14.23
CA ASP A 287 6.05 12.89 14.17
C ASP A 287 5.94 11.71 15.14
N CYS A 288 5.53 12.03 16.37
CA CYS A 288 5.42 11.09 17.47
C CYS A 288 4.22 10.16 17.26
N GLU A 289 3.09 10.72 16.80
CA GLU A 289 1.88 9.98 16.46
C GLU A 289 2.14 9.03 15.28
N ASP A 290 2.75 9.51 14.20
CA ASP A 290 3.15 8.71 13.04
C ASP A 290 4.04 7.53 13.47
N SER A 291 5.07 7.80 14.29
CA SER A 291 6.00 6.77 14.78
C SER A 291 5.32 5.76 15.70
N LEU A 292 4.33 6.19 16.49
CA LEU A 292 3.55 5.32 17.35
C LEU A 292 2.63 4.41 16.54
N GLN A 293 1.98 4.96 15.52
CA GLN A 293 1.14 4.20 14.61
C GLN A 293 1.98 3.18 13.83
N HIS A 294 3.15 3.58 13.31
CA HIS A 294 4.10 2.68 12.65
C HIS A 294 4.59 1.58 13.61
N MET A 295 4.93 1.91 14.86
CA MET A 295 5.29 0.87 15.84
C MET A 295 4.16 -0.15 16.08
N LEU A 296 2.90 0.28 16.03
CA LEU A 296 1.75 -0.61 16.17
C LEU A 296 1.62 -1.56 14.97
N THR A 297 1.80 -1.08 13.74
CA THR A 297 1.76 -1.93 12.52
C THR A 297 2.87 -2.98 12.57
N THR A 298 4.09 -2.56 12.88
CA THR A 298 5.23 -3.48 13.01
C THR A 298 4.99 -4.51 14.12
N HIS A 299 4.42 -4.11 15.27
CA HIS A 299 4.12 -5.02 16.39
C HIS A 299 3.04 -6.05 16.08
N ILE A 300 1.96 -5.68 15.38
CA ILE A 300 0.89 -6.62 15.02
C ILE A 300 1.44 -7.74 14.15
N ARG A 301 2.30 -7.42 13.17
CA ARG A 301 2.90 -8.41 12.26
C ARG A 301 3.96 -9.26 12.93
N ALA A 302 4.76 -8.67 13.81
CA ALA A 302 5.76 -9.33 14.63
C ALA A 302 5.17 -10.49 15.47
N ARG A 303 3.89 -10.42 15.88
CA ARG A 303 3.22 -11.50 16.63
C ARG A 303 3.11 -12.82 15.89
N TYR A 304 3.12 -12.83 14.55
CA TYR A 304 3.05 -14.08 13.77
C TYR A 304 4.28 -14.98 13.94
N LEU A 305 5.38 -14.46 14.49
CA LEU A 305 6.62 -15.20 14.73
C LEU A 305 6.82 -15.63 16.18
N ALA A 306 5.96 -15.15 17.10
CA ALA A 306 6.05 -15.41 18.53
C ALA A 306 5.44 -16.77 18.92
N GLY A 307 5.90 -17.84 18.30
CA GLY A 307 5.62 -19.23 18.69
C GLY A 307 6.73 -19.88 19.53
N GLN A 308 7.83 -19.18 19.81
CA GLN A 308 9.03 -19.75 20.45
C GLN A 308 9.48 -18.93 21.66
N VAL A 309 9.94 -19.64 22.71
CA VAL A 309 10.43 -19.08 23.97
C VAL A 309 11.78 -18.39 23.79
N LEU A 310 11.98 -17.26 24.50
CA LEU A 310 13.09 -16.33 24.35
C LEU A 310 14.48 -16.87 24.77
N PRO A 311 15.55 -16.53 24.04
CA PRO A 311 16.92 -16.55 24.56
C PRO A 311 17.20 -15.36 25.49
N ASN A 312 17.93 -15.59 26.59
CA ASN A 312 18.25 -14.57 27.61
C ASN A 312 19.04 -13.35 27.11
N SER A 313 19.76 -13.47 26.00
CA SER A 313 20.57 -12.37 25.42
C SER A 313 19.72 -11.21 24.89
N VAL A 314 18.46 -11.46 24.52
CA VAL A 314 17.53 -10.44 24.00
C VAL A 314 17.03 -9.51 25.11
N GLN A 315 16.94 -10.03 26.35
CA GLN A 315 16.48 -9.25 27.50
C GLN A 315 17.53 -8.23 27.99
N SER A 316 18.82 -8.47 27.73
CA SER A 316 19.91 -7.64 28.25
C SER A 316 20.35 -6.50 27.33
N GLY A 317 19.70 -6.31 26.17
CA GLY A 317 19.88 -5.14 25.29
C GLY A 317 21.32 -4.90 24.80
N THR A 318 22.15 -5.94 24.74
CA THR A 318 23.59 -5.83 24.52
C THR A 318 24.05 -6.71 23.35
N GLY A 319 23.93 -6.18 22.13
CA GLY A 319 24.80 -6.55 21.01
C GLY A 319 24.14 -7.18 19.78
N GLY A 320 24.52 -6.67 18.60
CA GLY A 320 24.40 -7.32 17.30
C GLY A 320 23.11 -7.03 16.53
N PHE A 321 23.19 -7.12 15.20
CA PHE A 321 22.05 -7.08 14.29
C PHE A 321 20.91 -7.93 14.84
N VAL A 322 19.77 -7.29 15.02
CA VAL A 322 18.61 -7.87 15.67
C VAL A 322 17.94 -8.78 14.64
N ASP A 323 18.06 -10.10 14.81
CA ASP A 323 17.26 -11.05 14.01
C ASP A 323 15.76 -10.76 14.22
N GLU A 324 14.91 -11.11 13.25
CA GLU A 324 13.47 -10.78 13.17
C GLU A 324 12.72 -11.03 14.47
N GLN A 325 13.08 -12.15 15.08
CA GLN A 325 12.50 -12.62 16.31
C GLN A 325 12.89 -11.75 17.51
N GLN A 326 14.13 -11.25 17.54
CA GLN A 326 14.60 -10.35 18.58
C GLN A 326 13.98 -8.94 18.43
N ALA A 327 13.76 -8.50 17.19
CA ALA A 327 13.21 -7.18 16.88
C ALA A 327 11.72 -7.11 17.23
N THR A 328 11.00 -8.18 16.90
CA THR A 328 9.63 -8.48 17.34
C THR A 328 9.48 -8.34 18.85
N VAL A 329 10.35 -9.01 19.60
CA VAL A 329 10.28 -9.04 21.07
C VAL A 329 10.65 -7.69 21.66
N HIS A 330 11.64 -7.02 21.08
CA HIS A 330 12.01 -5.65 21.46
C HIS A 330 10.81 -4.71 21.31
N LEU A 331 10.11 -4.75 20.17
CA LEU A 331 8.88 -3.98 19.94
C LEU A 331 7.80 -4.32 20.96
N GLN A 332 7.53 -5.60 21.19
CA GLN A 332 6.50 -6.03 22.15
C GLN A 332 6.75 -5.47 23.56
N HIS A 333 8.00 -5.50 24.02
CA HIS A 333 8.37 -4.96 25.34
C HIS A 333 8.33 -3.42 25.38
N LYS A 334 8.73 -2.76 24.29
CA LYS A 334 8.81 -1.29 24.24
C LYS A 334 7.46 -0.65 23.98
N LEU A 335 6.59 -1.26 23.17
CA LEU A 335 5.28 -0.74 22.79
C LEU A 335 4.46 -0.33 24.02
N ALA A 336 4.30 -1.22 25.00
CA ALA A 336 3.51 -0.93 26.19
C ALA A 336 4.07 0.27 26.98
N THR A 337 5.40 0.37 27.10
CA THR A 337 6.06 1.46 27.83
C THR A 337 5.97 2.79 27.08
N LEU A 338 6.20 2.78 25.76
CA LEU A 338 6.16 3.97 24.92
C LEU A 338 4.74 4.48 24.73
N PHE A 339 3.78 3.58 24.54
CA PHE A 339 2.35 3.93 24.50
C PHE A 339 1.87 4.53 25.82
N GLN A 340 2.34 4.01 26.96
CA GLN A 340 2.03 4.60 28.26
C GLN A 340 2.58 6.02 28.41
N ARG A 341 3.83 6.27 27.99
CA ARG A 341 4.43 7.62 27.99
C ARG A 341 3.68 8.57 27.06
N TYR A 342 3.25 8.08 25.91
CA TYR A 342 2.41 8.84 24.98
C TYR A 342 1.09 9.28 25.64
N ILE A 343 0.37 8.34 26.29
CA ILE A 343 -0.87 8.64 27.02
C ILE A 343 -0.63 9.72 28.08
N GLU A 344 0.45 9.59 28.85
CA GLU A 344 0.83 10.55 29.90
C GLU A 344 1.10 11.95 29.32
N GLN A 345 1.85 12.03 28.21
CA GLN A 345 2.16 13.32 27.56
C GLN A 345 0.95 14.00 26.94
N LYS A 346 0.04 13.24 26.34
CA LYS A 346 -1.20 13.79 25.76
C LYS A 346 -2.25 14.12 26.83
N GLY A 347 -1.99 13.81 28.10
CA GLY A 347 -2.97 13.99 29.18
C GLY A 347 -4.24 13.16 28.98
N LEU A 348 -4.15 12.07 28.21
CA LEU A 348 -5.28 11.18 27.96
C LEU A 348 -5.54 10.38 29.24
N GLN A 349 -6.77 10.41 29.75
CA GLN A 349 -7.14 9.54 30.86
C GLN A 349 -7.25 8.09 30.35
N ARG A 350 -6.73 7.15 31.13
CA ARG A 350 -6.98 5.72 30.89
C ARG A 350 -8.48 5.47 31.04
N GLY A 351 -9.15 5.23 29.91
CA GLY A 351 -10.55 4.81 29.84
C GLY A 351 -10.74 3.37 30.26
#